data_AF-A0A2K8VAK6-F1
#
_entry.id   AF-A0A2K8VAK6-F1
#
_cell.length_a   1.000
_cell.length_b   1.000
_cell.length_c   1.000
_cell.angle_alpha   90.00
_cell.angle_beta   90.00
_cell.angle_gamma   90.00
#
_symmetry.space_group_name_H-M   'P 1'
#
loop_
_entity.id
_entity.type
_entity.pdbx_description
1 polymer ?
#
loop_
_entity_poly.entity_id
_entity_poly.type
_entity_poly.pdbx_seq_one_letter_code
_entity_poly.pdbx_strand_id
1 'polypeptide(L)'
;MCFFNVQSQNNYDVNKTGYISLSIANSTLPHKSKQQISLYGCNTSIIIDSGKIVSPRYKDGIISVKKQNGFSWNTKNQEVSGIPFGHQKNKSKKKKFKDFYVSKYYISSPPVVKKSKTGNKDNDIYDIGLITPDNFTFDGLNPNQLVYLDYSILKETHIDYIPVHYDDSFDKLNVYLIPFKVESPDFPWRNTRIIKNAKGASGVGALNKKDNINKLFLPYNYINKEKKHLQFNVTILNDILLDHKIFFMVDGKKRETLNLNEYYKKYGKKKIVLKVVRRKKPPCGCLPPKAKKH
;
A
#
# COMPACT_ATOMS: atom_id res chain seq x y z
N MET A 1 19.88 -2.46 32.29
CA MET A 1 18.55 -2.73 31.71
C MET A 1 18.02 -1.45 31.07
N CYS A 2 18.16 -1.29 29.75
CA CYS A 2 17.56 -0.16 29.02
C CYS A 2 16.18 -0.58 28.52
N PHE A 3 15.13 -0.01 29.10
CA PHE A 3 13.77 -0.16 28.59
C PHE A 3 13.66 0.55 27.24
N PHE A 4 13.60 -0.23 26.16
CA PHE A 4 13.20 0.29 24.86
C PHE A 4 11.70 0.60 24.89
N ASN A 5 11.34 1.89 24.87
CA ASN A 5 9.98 2.29 24.57
C ASN A 5 9.67 1.91 23.12
N VAL A 6 8.87 0.86 22.98
CA VAL A 6 8.35 0.37 21.70
C VAL A 6 7.27 1.34 21.22
N GLN A 7 7.60 2.24 20.29
CA GLN A 7 6.58 2.88 19.46
C GLN A 7 6.30 1.93 18.30
N SER A 8 5.21 1.17 18.42
CA SER A 8 4.64 0.48 17.28
C SER A 8 3.78 1.44 16.46
N GLN A 9 3.62 1.14 15.17
CA GLN A 9 2.86 1.99 14.27
C GLN A 9 1.34 1.99 14.51
N ASN A 10 0.76 1.25 15.48
CA ASN A 10 -0.71 1.03 15.50
C ASN A 10 -1.38 0.88 16.89
N ASN A 11 -0.76 1.31 17.99
CA ASN A 11 -1.34 1.11 19.34
C ASN A 11 -1.93 2.38 19.96
N TYR A 12 -3.06 2.86 19.45
CA TYR A 12 -3.75 4.02 20.02
C TYR A 12 -5.28 3.87 20.03
N ASP A 13 -5.92 4.55 20.98
CA ASP A 13 -7.38 4.62 21.07
C ASP A 13 -7.91 5.66 20.07
N VAL A 14 -8.73 5.20 19.13
CA VAL A 14 -9.28 6.04 18.07
C VAL A 14 -10.40 6.91 18.61
N ASN A 15 -10.28 8.23 18.49
CA ASN A 15 -11.27 9.18 19.01
C ASN A 15 -12.19 9.77 17.93
N LYS A 16 -11.74 9.77 16.67
CA LYS A 16 -12.44 10.33 15.52
C LYS A 16 -12.29 9.37 14.36
N THR A 17 -13.39 9.11 13.67
CA THR A 17 -13.46 8.13 12.58
C THR A 17 -14.23 8.66 11.38
N GLY A 18 -13.79 8.27 10.19
CA GLY A 18 -14.52 8.44 8.93
C GLY A 18 -15.03 7.10 8.38
N TYR A 19 -15.56 7.18 7.17
CA TYR A 19 -16.17 6.07 6.45
C TYR A 19 -15.57 5.96 5.05
N ILE A 20 -15.52 4.74 4.52
CA ILE A 20 -15.26 4.52 3.10
C ILE A 20 -16.37 3.64 2.52
N SER A 21 -16.77 3.91 1.29
CA SER A 21 -17.74 3.12 0.55
C SER A 21 -17.05 2.47 -0.64
N LEU A 22 -17.02 1.14 -0.66
CA LEU A 22 -16.25 0.36 -1.63
C LEU A 22 -17.15 -0.33 -2.65
N SER A 23 -16.89 -0.05 -3.91
CA SER A 23 -17.50 -0.77 -5.03
C SER A 23 -16.45 -1.63 -5.71
N ILE A 24 -16.66 -2.95 -5.74
CA ILE A 24 -15.73 -3.91 -6.32
C ILE A 24 -16.38 -4.58 -7.53
N ALA A 25 -15.81 -4.35 -8.71
CA ALA A 25 -16.16 -5.04 -9.94
C ALA A 25 -15.41 -6.38 -10.06
N ASN A 26 -15.82 -7.20 -11.02
CA ASN A 26 -15.28 -8.55 -11.19
C ASN A 26 -13.78 -8.57 -11.52
N SER A 27 -13.13 -9.70 -11.26
CA SER A 27 -11.84 -10.03 -11.85
C SER A 27 -12.01 -10.93 -13.08
N THR A 28 -11.03 -10.87 -13.97
CA THR A 28 -10.94 -11.68 -15.19
C THR A 28 -10.36 -13.07 -14.93
N LEU A 29 -9.78 -13.28 -13.76
CA LEU A 29 -9.23 -14.56 -13.32
C LEU A 29 -10.13 -15.20 -12.24
N PRO A 30 -10.11 -16.54 -12.11
CA PRO A 30 -10.78 -17.21 -11.00
C PRO A 30 -10.27 -16.71 -9.65
N HIS A 31 -11.18 -16.33 -8.76
CA HIS A 31 -10.87 -15.72 -7.48
C HIS A 31 -11.66 -16.35 -6.33
N LYS A 32 -11.21 -16.09 -5.10
CA LYS A 32 -11.99 -16.42 -3.89
C LYS A 32 -13.27 -15.60 -3.84
N SER A 33 -14.22 -16.01 -3.00
CA SER A 33 -15.49 -15.30 -2.82
C SER A 33 -15.35 -13.86 -2.34
N LYS A 34 -14.20 -13.50 -1.75
CA LYS A 34 -13.96 -12.18 -1.15
C LYS A 34 -12.57 -11.64 -1.44
N GLN A 35 -12.48 -10.31 -1.50
CA GLN A 35 -11.27 -9.55 -1.76
C GLN A 35 -10.78 -8.83 -0.50
N GLN A 36 -9.46 -8.81 -0.33
CA GLN A 36 -8.80 -8.06 0.75
C GLN A 36 -8.53 -6.61 0.29
N ILE A 37 -8.65 -5.66 1.23
CA ILE A 37 -8.19 -4.29 1.03
C ILE A 37 -7.37 -3.86 2.24
N SER A 38 -6.35 -3.03 1.99
CA SER A 38 -5.49 -2.45 3.01
C SER A 38 -5.45 -0.94 2.86
N LEU A 39 -5.49 -0.23 4.00
CA LEU A 39 -5.37 1.21 4.07
C LEU A 39 -4.08 1.56 4.80
N TYR A 40 -3.33 2.52 4.25
CA TYR A 40 -2.11 3.04 4.83
C TYR A 40 -2.25 4.54 5.04
N GLY A 41 -2.21 4.97 6.29
CA GLY A 41 -2.29 6.38 6.69
C GLY A 41 -1.21 6.72 7.71
N CYS A 42 -1.23 7.96 8.21
CA CYS A 42 -0.26 8.38 9.21
C CYS A 42 -0.29 7.47 10.44
N ASN A 43 0.80 6.76 10.69
CA ASN A 43 0.92 5.86 11.85
C ASN A 43 -0.32 4.96 12.01
N THR A 44 -0.83 4.47 10.87
CA THR A 44 -2.05 3.69 10.79
C THR A 44 -1.96 2.72 9.62
N SER A 45 -2.15 1.43 9.87
CA SER A 45 -2.36 0.42 8.84
C SER A 45 -3.56 -0.45 9.19
N ILE A 46 -4.50 -0.57 8.26
CA ILE A 46 -5.73 -1.34 8.44
C ILE A 46 -5.78 -2.39 7.35
N ILE A 47 -5.91 -3.65 7.72
CA ILE A 47 -6.13 -4.76 6.80
C ILE A 47 -7.54 -5.30 7.03
N ILE A 48 -8.35 -5.29 5.98
CA ILE A 48 -9.71 -5.83 5.97
C ILE A 48 -9.68 -7.11 5.15
N ASP A 49 -9.54 -8.24 5.84
CA ASP A 49 -9.54 -9.59 5.28
C ASP A 49 -10.67 -10.41 5.92
N SER A 50 -11.04 -11.51 5.27
CA SER A 50 -11.94 -12.57 5.73
C SER A 50 -11.70 -12.97 7.19
N GLY A 51 -12.42 -12.31 8.12
CA GLY A 51 -12.53 -12.73 9.53
C GLY A 51 -11.64 -12.00 10.54
N LYS A 52 -10.69 -11.15 10.13
CA LYS A 52 -9.81 -10.44 11.07
C LYS A 52 -9.49 -9.04 10.55
N ILE A 53 -9.90 -8.02 11.31
CA ILE A 53 -9.20 -6.74 11.25
C ILE A 53 -7.86 -7.00 11.91
N VAL A 54 -6.83 -7.12 11.09
CA VAL A 54 -5.46 -7.16 11.59
C VAL A 54 -5.01 -5.71 11.60
N SER A 55 -5.27 -5.01 12.71
CA SER A 55 -4.28 -4.03 13.16
C SER A 55 -2.99 -4.84 13.30
N PRO A 56 -1.91 -4.53 12.59
CA PRO A 56 -0.66 -5.27 12.69
C PRO A 56 -0.36 -5.49 14.18
N ARG A 57 -0.43 -6.75 14.65
CA ARG A 57 -0.27 -7.08 16.05
C ARG A 57 1.13 -6.67 16.49
N TYR A 58 1.21 -5.52 17.12
CA TYR A 58 2.41 -5.06 17.80
C TYR A 58 2.06 -4.79 19.25
N LYS A 59 1.47 -5.77 19.94
CA LYS A 59 1.09 -5.77 21.38
C LYS A 59 0.49 -4.44 21.88
N ASP A 60 -0.85 -4.43 21.95
CA ASP A 60 -1.72 -3.51 22.73
C ASP A 60 -2.47 -2.41 21.95
N GLY A 61 -3.19 -2.75 20.88
CA GLY A 61 -4.19 -1.84 20.29
C GLY A 61 -4.90 -2.44 19.08
N ILE A 62 -6.15 -2.83 19.24
CA ILE A 62 -7.02 -3.20 18.12
C ILE A 62 -7.78 -1.94 17.71
N ILE A 63 -7.52 -1.44 16.50
CA ILE A 63 -8.41 -0.47 15.86
C ILE A 63 -9.71 -1.22 15.55
N SER A 64 -10.76 -0.93 16.31
CA SER A 64 -12.09 -1.51 16.11
C SER A 64 -12.78 -0.88 14.90
N VAL A 65 -12.35 -1.27 13.69
CA VAL A 65 -13.19 -1.12 12.48
C VAL A 65 -14.38 -2.09 12.65
N LYS A 66 -15.57 -1.84 12.09
CA LYS A 66 -16.62 -2.87 12.11
C LYS A 66 -16.08 -4.14 11.44
N LYS A 67 -16.22 -5.30 12.10
CA LYS A 67 -15.67 -6.58 11.61
C LYS A 67 -16.28 -6.93 10.26
N GLN A 68 -15.55 -6.63 9.19
CA GLN A 68 -15.88 -7.05 7.85
C GLN A 68 -15.04 -8.24 7.47
N ASN A 69 -15.70 -9.26 6.96
CA ASN A 69 -15.03 -10.45 6.48
C ASN A 69 -14.59 -10.24 5.03
N GLY A 70 -13.70 -9.28 4.73
CA GLY A 70 -13.35 -8.91 3.35
C GLY A 70 -14.55 -8.39 2.55
N PHE A 71 -14.33 -8.14 1.26
CA PHE A 71 -15.32 -7.53 0.38
C PHE A 71 -15.81 -8.49 -0.69
N SER A 72 -17.12 -8.53 -0.92
CA SER A 72 -17.72 -9.32 -1.98
C SER A 72 -17.42 -8.70 -3.35
N TRP A 73 -17.15 -9.56 -4.32
CA TRP A 73 -17.06 -9.18 -5.74
C TRP A 73 -18.43 -8.76 -6.28
N ASN A 74 -18.42 -7.98 -7.37
CA ASN A 74 -19.63 -7.50 -8.06
C ASN A 74 -20.63 -6.79 -7.14
N THR A 75 -20.13 -6.16 -6.08
CA THR A 75 -20.96 -5.52 -5.05
C THR A 75 -20.57 -4.06 -4.93
N LYS A 76 -21.58 -3.18 -5.00
CA LYS A 76 -21.42 -1.73 -4.88
C LYS A 76 -21.65 -1.28 -3.45
N ASN A 77 -21.01 -0.17 -3.08
CA ASN A 77 -21.26 0.57 -1.84
C ASN A 77 -21.13 -0.24 -0.53
N GLN A 78 -20.13 -1.12 -0.45
CA GLN A 78 -19.80 -1.83 0.77
C GLN A 78 -19.16 -0.85 1.77
N GLU A 79 -19.93 -0.40 2.75
CA GLU A 79 -19.51 0.62 3.72
C GLU A 79 -18.58 0.05 4.79
N VAL A 80 -17.42 0.68 4.98
CA VAL A 80 -16.54 0.45 6.12
C VAL A 80 -16.56 1.68 7.03
N SER A 81 -16.83 1.45 8.30
CA SER A 81 -16.85 2.48 9.35
C SER A 81 -15.76 2.24 10.38
N GLY A 82 -15.34 3.31 11.05
CA GLY A 82 -14.31 3.24 12.10
C GLY A 82 -12.89 3.52 11.59
N ILE A 83 -12.75 4.11 10.40
CA ILE A 83 -11.43 4.45 9.84
C ILE A 83 -10.89 5.68 10.59
N PRO A 84 -9.73 5.63 11.27
CA PRO A 84 -9.22 6.76 12.03
C PRO A 84 -9.06 8.02 11.18
N PHE A 85 -9.41 9.16 11.75
CA PHE A 85 -9.28 10.44 11.08
C PHE A 85 -9.03 11.54 12.10
N GLY A 86 -8.30 12.58 11.72
CA GLY A 86 -8.10 13.74 12.56
C GLY A 86 -7.04 13.53 13.63
N HIS A 87 -7.08 14.38 14.66
CA HIS A 87 -6.09 14.36 15.72
C HIS A 87 -6.28 13.16 16.66
N GLN A 88 -5.24 12.33 16.77
CA GLN A 88 -5.17 11.17 17.65
C GLN A 88 -4.28 11.52 18.84
N LYS A 89 -4.89 11.56 20.03
CA LYS A 89 -4.22 11.90 21.28
C LYS A 89 -3.76 10.66 21.99
N ASN A 90 -2.55 10.72 22.55
CA ASN A 90 -2.09 9.71 23.48
C ASN A 90 -2.71 9.92 24.87
N LYS A 91 -3.83 9.24 25.11
CA LYS A 91 -4.53 9.27 26.39
C LYS A 91 -3.85 8.40 27.47
N SER A 92 -2.81 7.63 27.13
CA SER A 92 -2.16 6.74 28.08
C SER A 92 -1.23 7.48 29.04
N LYS A 93 -1.35 7.21 30.34
CA LYS A 93 -0.46 7.73 31.40
C LYS A 93 1.03 7.46 31.13
N LYS A 94 1.37 6.42 30.34
CA LYS A 94 2.75 6.03 30.00
C LYS A 94 3.27 6.62 28.67
N LYS A 95 2.53 7.54 28.03
CA LYS A 95 2.88 8.17 26.74
C LYS A 95 3.51 7.21 25.71
N LYS A 96 2.81 6.11 25.37
CA LYS A 96 3.25 5.07 24.40
C LYS A 96 3.65 5.58 22.99
N PHE A 97 3.13 6.72 22.53
CA PHE A 97 3.38 7.32 21.22
C PHE A 97 3.21 8.86 21.26
N LYS A 98 3.73 9.59 20.27
CA LYS A 98 3.48 11.04 20.14
C LYS A 98 2.11 11.29 19.54
N ASP A 99 1.42 12.35 19.95
CA ASP A 99 0.22 12.81 19.27
C ASP A 99 0.47 13.02 17.76
N PHE A 100 -0.51 12.65 16.94
CA PHE A 100 -0.40 12.74 15.48
C PHE A 100 -1.76 13.02 14.85
N TYR A 101 -1.77 13.47 13.61
CA TYR A 101 -2.98 13.69 12.83
C TYR A 101 -3.05 12.63 11.72
N VAL A 102 -4.23 12.11 11.42
CA VAL A 102 -4.44 11.27 10.23
C VAL A 102 -5.33 12.04 9.26
N SER A 103 -4.76 12.52 8.15
CA SER A 103 -5.51 13.28 7.13
C SER A 103 -5.61 12.55 5.81
N LYS A 104 -4.65 11.67 5.50
CA LYS A 104 -4.49 11.05 4.20
C LYS A 104 -4.36 9.54 4.30
N TYR A 105 -4.96 8.85 3.35
CA TYR A 105 -4.87 7.41 3.18
C TYR A 105 -4.48 7.03 1.76
N TYR A 106 -3.74 5.94 1.66
CA TYR A 106 -3.46 5.20 0.44
C TYR A 106 -4.15 3.84 0.51
N ILE A 107 -4.68 3.37 -0.61
CA ILE A 107 -5.48 2.15 -0.69
C ILE A 107 -4.72 1.11 -1.53
N SER A 108 -4.54 -0.07 -0.95
CA SER A 108 -3.94 -1.22 -1.61
C SER A 108 -4.94 -2.36 -1.68
N SER A 109 -4.93 -3.09 -2.79
CA SER A 109 -5.63 -4.36 -2.93
C SER A 109 -4.71 -5.35 -3.63
N PRO A 110 -4.50 -6.56 -3.09
CA PRO A 110 -3.60 -7.53 -3.68
C PRO A 110 -4.16 -8.03 -5.03
N PRO A 111 -3.29 -8.38 -5.99
CA PRO A 111 -3.72 -8.90 -7.28
C PRO A 111 -4.45 -10.24 -7.13
N VAL A 112 -5.34 -10.56 -8.08
CA VAL A 112 -5.83 -11.93 -8.26
C VAL A 112 -4.78 -12.70 -9.05
N VAL A 113 -4.43 -13.91 -8.61
CA VAL A 113 -3.33 -14.68 -9.19
C VAL A 113 -3.82 -16.03 -9.69
N LYS A 114 -3.66 -16.27 -10.99
CA LYS A 114 -3.78 -17.59 -11.59
C LYS A 114 -2.41 -18.24 -11.57
N LYS A 115 -2.23 -19.19 -10.65
CA LYS A 115 -0.99 -19.95 -10.53
C LYS A 115 -0.79 -20.89 -11.71
N SER A 116 0.45 -21.05 -12.12
CA SER A 116 0.88 -22.03 -13.11
C SER A 116 0.53 -23.45 -12.66
N LYS A 117 -0.01 -24.25 -13.58
CA LYS A 117 -0.27 -25.68 -13.36
C LYS A 117 1.01 -26.48 -13.11
N THR A 118 2.15 -26.02 -13.65
CA THR A 118 3.45 -26.69 -13.52
C THR A 118 4.23 -26.25 -12.27
N GLY A 119 3.71 -25.29 -11.50
CA GLY A 119 4.42 -24.70 -10.36
C GLY A 119 5.52 -23.70 -10.72
N ASN A 120 5.82 -23.51 -12.01
CA ASN A 120 6.74 -22.46 -12.46
C ASN A 120 6.09 -21.08 -12.30
N LYS A 121 6.62 -20.27 -11.38
CA LYS A 121 6.12 -18.92 -11.07
C LYS A 121 6.24 -17.93 -12.22
N ASP A 122 7.17 -18.15 -13.15
CA ASP A 122 7.30 -17.28 -14.34
C ASP A 122 6.08 -17.38 -15.27
N ASN A 123 5.26 -18.42 -15.09
CA ASN A 123 4.01 -18.65 -15.79
C ASN A 123 2.78 -18.23 -14.96
N ASP A 124 2.96 -17.69 -13.75
CA ASP A 124 1.85 -17.11 -13.00
C ASP A 124 1.34 -15.87 -13.73
N ILE A 125 0.02 -15.71 -13.77
CA ILE A 125 -0.65 -14.57 -14.40
C ILE A 125 -1.38 -13.79 -13.31
N TYR A 126 -1.24 -12.47 -13.36
CA TYR A 126 -1.73 -11.54 -12.35
C TYR A 126 -2.76 -10.62 -12.96
N ASP A 127 -3.91 -10.51 -12.29
CA ASP A 127 -4.91 -9.49 -12.53
C ASP A 127 -4.72 -8.37 -11.49
N ILE A 128 -4.23 -7.22 -11.94
CA ILE A 128 -3.99 -6.06 -11.09
C ILE A 128 -5.22 -5.16 -11.16
N GLY A 129 -5.86 -4.94 -10.01
CA GLY A 129 -7.03 -4.07 -9.92
C GLY A 129 -6.67 -2.59 -10.05
N LEU A 130 -7.45 -1.85 -10.83
CA LEU A 130 -7.43 -0.40 -10.85
C LEU A 130 -8.24 0.14 -9.67
N ILE A 131 -7.62 0.97 -8.82
CA ILE A 131 -8.28 1.57 -7.64
C ILE A 131 -8.44 3.06 -7.88
N THR A 132 -9.68 3.56 -7.81
CA THR A 132 -9.99 4.97 -8.06
C THR A 132 -10.84 5.56 -6.93
N PRO A 133 -10.35 6.59 -6.22
CA PRO A 133 -8.94 7.02 -6.22
C PRO A 133 -8.06 6.01 -5.45
N ASP A 134 -6.77 5.95 -5.76
CA ASP A 134 -5.78 5.13 -5.04
C ASP A 134 -5.30 5.77 -3.72
N ASN A 135 -5.67 7.03 -3.49
CA ASN A 135 -5.43 7.79 -2.27
C ASN A 135 -6.53 8.85 -2.04
N PHE A 136 -6.75 9.25 -0.80
CA PHE A 136 -7.74 10.26 -0.47
C PHE A 136 -7.38 11.01 0.82
N THR A 137 -7.99 12.19 1.00
CA THR A 137 -8.00 12.91 2.27
C THR A 137 -9.40 12.90 2.87
N PHE A 138 -9.46 12.87 4.20
CA PHE A 138 -10.72 13.07 4.91
C PHE A 138 -10.83 14.54 5.33
N ASP A 139 -11.98 15.15 5.03
CA ASP A 139 -12.29 16.55 5.34
C ASP A 139 -13.75 16.66 5.84
N GLY A 140 -14.01 17.53 6.81
CA GLY A 140 -15.36 17.77 7.37
C GLY A 140 -15.69 17.01 8.65
N LEU A 141 -16.96 17.09 9.09
CA LEU A 141 -17.42 16.57 10.38
C LEU A 141 -17.69 15.05 10.37
N ASN A 142 -18.11 14.49 9.23
CA ASN A 142 -18.35 13.06 9.02
C ASN A 142 -17.84 12.65 7.63
N PRO A 143 -16.51 12.57 7.44
CA PRO A 143 -15.94 12.40 6.11
C PRO A 143 -16.21 10.99 5.55
N ASN A 144 -16.61 10.93 4.28
CA ASN A 144 -16.82 9.71 3.52
C ASN A 144 -16.00 9.76 2.23
N GLN A 145 -15.48 8.61 1.80
CA GLN A 145 -14.82 8.45 0.51
C GLN A 145 -15.44 7.31 -0.30
N LEU A 146 -15.84 7.60 -1.54
CA LEU A 146 -16.20 6.59 -2.52
C LEU A 146 -14.94 6.03 -3.18
N VAL A 147 -14.81 4.71 -3.23
CA VAL A 147 -13.66 4.01 -3.80
C VAL A 147 -14.15 2.91 -4.73
N TYR A 148 -13.62 2.89 -5.94
CA TYR A 148 -13.93 1.90 -6.96
C TYR A 148 -12.72 1.01 -7.21
N LEU A 149 -12.91 -0.30 -7.21
CA LEU A 149 -11.91 -1.29 -7.56
C LEU A 149 -12.39 -2.10 -8.75
N ASP A 150 -11.64 -2.07 -9.84
CA ASP A 150 -11.98 -2.82 -11.05
C ASP A 150 -10.79 -3.59 -11.60
N TYR A 151 -10.92 -4.91 -11.61
CA TYR A 151 -9.90 -5.84 -12.11
C TYR A 151 -10.12 -6.20 -13.59
N SER A 152 -11.21 -5.74 -14.20
CA SER A 152 -11.55 -6.01 -15.60
C SER A 152 -10.97 -5.00 -16.60
N ILE A 153 -10.38 -3.90 -16.09
CA ILE A 153 -9.91 -2.78 -16.92
C ILE A 153 -8.49 -3.00 -17.44
N LEU A 154 -7.57 -3.44 -16.58
CA LEU A 154 -6.17 -3.62 -16.94
C LEU A 154 -5.97 -4.99 -17.61
N LYS A 155 -4.99 -5.09 -18.52
CA LYS A 155 -4.61 -6.41 -19.05
C LYS A 155 -3.90 -7.20 -17.96
N GLU A 156 -4.17 -8.51 -17.94
CA GLU A 156 -3.35 -9.48 -17.22
C GLU A 156 -1.86 -9.32 -17.54
N THR A 157 -1.03 -9.55 -16.54
CA THR A 157 0.42 -9.38 -16.66
C THR A 157 1.19 -10.47 -15.91
N HIS A 158 2.48 -10.58 -16.21
CA HIS A 158 3.41 -11.39 -15.43
C HIS A 158 4.26 -10.49 -14.54
N ILE A 159 4.89 -11.08 -13.51
CA ILE A 159 5.67 -10.33 -12.52
C ILE A 159 7.04 -10.97 -12.35
N ASP A 160 8.09 -10.17 -12.57
CA ASP A 160 9.42 -10.45 -12.01
C ASP A 160 9.50 -9.89 -10.59
N TYR A 161 10.17 -10.62 -9.70
CA TYR A 161 10.40 -10.15 -8.33
C TYR A 161 11.85 -9.72 -8.12
N ILE A 162 12.04 -8.48 -7.66
CA ILE A 162 13.34 -7.93 -7.30
C ILE A 162 13.47 -7.94 -5.78
N PRO A 163 14.45 -8.67 -5.20
CA PRO A 163 14.58 -8.78 -3.76
C PRO A 163 15.01 -7.45 -3.12
N VAL A 164 14.57 -7.25 -1.90
CA VAL A 164 14.90 -6.08 -1.08
C VAL A 164 15.73 -6.51 0.12
N HIS A 165 16.69 -5.68 0.52
CA HIS A 165 17.47 -5.83 1.73
C HIS A 165 17.25 -4.62 2.64
N TYR A 166 16.92 -4.87 3.91
CA TYR A 166 16.80 -3.85 4.93
C TYR A 166 18.15 -3.68 5.63
N ASP A 167 18.71 -2.48 5.65
CA ASP A 167 19.92 -2.23 6.43
C ASP A 167 19.62 -2.22 7.95
N ASP A 168 20.68 -2.21 8.76
CA ASP A 168 20.61 -2.25 10.22
C ASP A 168 19.78 -1.11 10.84
N SER A 169 19.55 -0.02 10.09
CA SER A 169 18.77 1.10 10.61
C SER A 169 17.31 0.73 10.83
N PHE A 170 16.78 -0.28 10.13
CA PHE A 170 15.40 -0.78 10.32
C PHE A 170 15.21 -1.38 11.71
N ASP A 171 16.17 -2.19 12.17
CA ASP A 171 16.12 -2.80 13.50
C ASP A 171 16.36 -1.75 14.60
N LYS A 172 17.32 -0.84 14.39
CA LYS A 172 17.58 0.28 15.31
C LYS A 172 16.38 1.20 15.49
N LEU A 173 15.55 1.36 14.46
CA LEU A 173 14.38 2.22 14.47
C LEU A 173 13.05 1.46 14.58
N ASN A 174 13.09 0.13 14.71
CA ASN A 174 11.94 -0.73 14.88
C ASN A 174 10.88 -0.53 13.77
N VAL A 175 11.31 -0.39 12.52
CA VAL A 175 10.45 -0.16 11.35
C VAL A 175 10.26 -1.48 10.60
N TYR A 176 9.00 -1.83 10.31
CA TYR A 176 8.66 -3.09 9.65
C TYR A 176 7.81 -2.92 8.39
N LEU A 177 6.88 -1.96 8.39
CA LEU A 177 5.98 -1.72 7.27
C LEU A 177 6.45 -0.53 6.44
N ILE A 178 6.52 -0.73 5.13
CA ILE A 178 7.01 0.25 4.15
C ILE A 178 5.98 0.36 3.03
N PRO A 179 5.01 1.28 3.14
CA PRO A 179 4.05 1.54 2.08
C PRO A 179 4.75 2.26 0.92
N PHE A 180 4.40 1.87 -0.30
CA PHE A 180 4.92 2.45 -1.54
C PHE A 180 3.81 2.62 -2.57
N LYS A 181 3.92 3.68 -3.38
CA LYS A 181 3.11 3.88 -4.58
C LYS A 181 3.88 3.34 -5.78
N VAL A 182 3.14 2.82 -6.76
CA VAL A 182 3.66 2.45 -8.06
C VAL A 182 2.96 3.23 -9.16
N GLU A 183 3.70 3.59 -10.20
CA GLU A 183 3.20 4.29 -11.37
C GLU A 183 3.81 3.69 -12.62
N SER A 184 2.97 3.35 -13.60
CA SER A 184 3.38 2.73 -14.86
C SER A 184 2.66 3.38 -16.02
N PRO A 185 3.31 4.28 -16.79
CA PRO A 185 2.66 5.02 -17.87
C PRO A 185 2.32 4.14 -19.08
N ASP A 186 2.96 2.98 -19.21
CA ASP A 186 2.77 2.05 -20.32
C ASP A 186 1.98 0.79 -19.92
N PHE A 187 1.37 0.77 -18.73
CA PHE A 187 0.51 -0.34 -18.31
C PHE A 187 -0.70 -0.47 -19.24
N PRO A 188 -0.86 -1.59 -19.97
CA PRO A 188 -1.88 -1.67 -21.00
C PRO A 188 -3.27 -1.95 -20.43
N TRP A 189 -4.27 -1.25 -20.96
CA TRP A 189 -5.68 -1.50 -20.66
C TRP A 189 -6.26 -2.53 -21.64
N ARG A 190 -7.31 -3.23 -21.22
CA ARG A 190 -8.10 -4.08 -22.11
C ARG A 190 -8.85 -3.21 -23.10
N ASN A 191 -8.78 -3.60 -24.37
CA ASN A 191 -9.57 -2.94 -25.40
C ASN A 191 -11.03 -3.37 -25.26
N THR A 192 -11.93 -2.39 -25.25
CA THR A 192 -13.38 -2.59 -25.31
C THR A 192 -13.93 -1.79 -26.49
N ARG A 193 -15.25 -1.78 -26.67
CA ARG A 193 -15.89 -0.90 -27.67
C ARG A 193 -15.60 0.59 -27.38
N ILE A 194 -15.44 0.95 -26.11
CA ILE A 194 -15.28 2.33 -25.64
C ILE A 194 -13.80 2.67 -25.38
N ILE A 195 -13.03 1.70 -24.86
CA ILE A 195 -11.62 1.89 -24.49
C ILE A 195 -10.75 1.33 -25.61
N LYS A 196 -9.99 2.18 -26.29
CA LYS A 196 -9.09 1.77 -27.39
C LYS A 196 -7.66 2.20 -27.08
N ASN A 197 -6.76 1.23 -26.98
CA ASN A 197 -5.31 1.41 -26.80
C ASN A 197 -4.92 2.29 -25.60
N ALA A 198 -5.77 2.37 -24.58
CA ALA A 198 -5.49 3.10 -23.35
C ALA A 198 -4.33 2.45 -22.58
N LYS A 199 -3.56 3.31 -21.90
CA LYS A 199 -2.38 2.93 -21.12
C LYS A 199 -2.29 3.79 -19.87
N GLY A 200 -1.54 3.31 -18.89
CA GLY A 200 -1.26 4.04 -17.66
C GLY A 200 -2.00 3.44 -16.47
N ALA A 201 -1.30 3.17 -15.38
CA ALA A 201 -1.92 2.75 -14.13
C ALA A 201 -1.08 3.24 -12.95
N SER A 202 -1.74 3.38 -11.80
CA SER A 202 -1.08 3.51 -10.51
C SER A 202 -1.66 2.51 -9.53
N GLY A 203 -0.92 2.29 -8.45
CA GLY A 203 -1.36 1.42 -7.37
C GLY A 203 -0.53 1.66 -6.12
N VAL A 204 -0.90 0.97 -5.05
CA VAL A 204 -0.22 1.03 -3.77
C VAL A 204 0.07 -0.40 -3.32
N GLY A 205 1.24 -0.59 -2.74
CA GLY A 205 1.60 -1.81 -2.03
C GLY A 205 2.33 -1.50 -0.73
N ALA A 206 2.72 -2.54 -0.01
CA ALA A 206 3.61 -2.39 1.12
C ALA A 206 4.58 -3.56 1.23
N LEU A 207 5.81 -3.28 1.66
CA LEU A 207 6.74 -4.29 2.14
C LEU A 207 6.56 -4.44 3.65
N ASN A 208 6.66 -5.68 4.13
CA ASN A 208 6.64 -5.98 5.55
C ASN A 208 7.86 -6.84 5.88
N LYS A 209 8.81 -6.28 6.64
CA LYS A 209 10.07 -6.97 7.04
C LYS A 209 9.81 -8.28 7.79
N LYS A 210 8.64 -8.41 8.45
CA LYS A 210 8.27 -9.64 9.16
C LYS A 210 7.77 -10.75 8.24
N ASP A 211 7.38 -10.41 7.02
CA ASP A 211 6.89 -11.38 6.05
C ASP A 211 8.07 -11.91 5.23
N ASN A 212 7.94 -13.15 4.76
CA ASN A 212 8.96 -13.78 3.91
C ASN A 212 8.98 -13.19 2.48
N ILE A 213 8.09 -12.23 2.18
CA ILE A 213 7.89 -11.64 0.87
C ILE A 213 8.54 -10.25 0.84
N ASN A 214 9.88 -10.23 0.90
CA ASN A 214 10.69 -9.00 0.86
C ASN A 214 11.14 -8.69 -0.57
N LYS A 215 10.18 -8.47 -1.46
CA LYS A 215 10.43 -8.27 -2.90
C LYS A 215 9.50 -7.21 -3.48
N LEU A 216 10.06 -6.37 -4.35
CA LEU A 216 9.27 -5.51 -5.23
C LEU A 216 8.92 -6.28 -6.50
N PHE A 217 7.79 -5.93 -7.11
CA PHE A 217 7.34 -6.54 -8.36
C PHE A 217 7.62 -5.62 -9.54
N LEU A 218 8.10 -6.21 -10.63
CA LEU A 218 8.33 -5.56 -11.91
C LEU A 218 7.46 -6.26 -12.97
N PRO A 219 6.31 -5.66 -13.32
CA PRO A 219 5.42 -6.22 -14.32
C PRO A 219 6.07 -6.33 -15.70
N TYR A 220 5.71 -7.37 -16.44
CA TYR A 220 6.11 -7.54 -17.83
C TYR A 220 5.04 -8.25 -18.64
N ASN A 221 5.05 -8.01 -19.94
CA ASN A 221 4.20 -8.70 -20.90
C ASN A 221 5.06 -9.29 -22.02
N TYR A 222 4.56 -10.35 -22.67
CA TYR A 222 5.16 -10.84 -23.90
C TYR A 222 4.63 -10.04 -25.09
N ILE A 223 5.53 -9.39 -25.83
CA ILE A 223 5.21 -8.72 -27.10
C ILE A 223 6.02 -9.43 -28.18
N ASN A 224 5.37 -10.01 -29.18
CA ASN A 224 6.03 -10.80 -30.24
C ASN A 224 6.96 -11.89 -29.68
N LYS A 225 6.52 -12.60 -28.62
CA LYS A 225 7.29 -13.60 -27.86
C LYS A 225 8.50 -13.07 -27.07
N GLU A 226 8.75 -11.76 -27.09
CA GLU A 226 9.79 -11.13 -26.29
C GLU A 226 9.25 -10.63 -24.96
N LYS A 227 9.98 -10.93 -23.88
CA LYS A 227 9.67 -10.41 -22.54
C LYS A 227 9.98 -8.92 -22.48
N LYS A 228 8.95 -8.10 -22.29
CA LYS A 228 9.09 -6.65 -22.15
C LYS A 228 8.58 -6.18 -20.80
N HIS A 229 9.50 -5.72 -19.95
CA HIS A 229 9.16 -5.06 -18.69
C HIS A 229 8.48 -3.71 -18.96
N LEU A 230 7.47 -3.42 -18.14
CA LEU A 230 6.77 -2.15 -18.17
C LEU A 230 7.63 -1.07 -17.49
N GLN A 231 7.48 0.18 -17.90
CA GLN A 231 8.00 1.30 -17.13
C GLN A 231 7.30 1.31 -15.77
N PHE A 232 8.08 1.24 -14.70
CA PHE A 232 7.53 1.00 -13.36
C PHE A 232 8.31 1.80 -12.32
N ASN A 233 7.76 2.95 -11.92
CA ASN A 233 8.31 3.79 -10.88
C ASN A 233 7.71 3.38 -9.53
N VAL A 234 8.57 3.19 -8.54
CA VAL A 234 8.18 2.90 -7.17
C VAL A 234 8.61 4.03 -6.27
N THR A 235 7.67 4.62 -5.55
CA THR A 235 7.89 5.75 -4.64
C THR A 235 7.52 5.34 -3.23
N ILE A 236 8.46 5.46 -2.29
CA ILE A 236 8.18 5.26 -0.87
C ILE A 236 7.22 6.35 -0.38
N LEU A 237 6.16 5.96 0.33
CA LEU A 237 5.15 6.88 0.87
C LEU A 237 5.61 7.55 2.17
N ASN A 238 6.70 8.31 2.10
CA ASN A 238 7.27 9.06 3.23
C ASN A 238 6.35 10.17 3.76
N ASP A 239 5.25 10.48 3.06
CA ASP A 239 4.26 11.47 3.46
C ASP A 239 3.26 10.94 4.52
N ILE A 240 3.24 9.64 4.77
CA ILE A 240 2.42 9.00 5.83
C ILE A 240 3.27 8.28 6.90
N LEU A 241 4.60 8.40 6.85
CA LEU A 241 5.51 7.84 7.86
C LEU A 241 5.86 8.91 8.91
N LEU A 242 5.30 8.75 10.12
CA LEU A 242 5.33 9.75 11.18
C LEU A 242 6.74 10.08 11.70
N ASP A 243 7.49 9.07 12.14
CA ASP A 243 8.76 9.26 12.86
C ASP A 243 10.01 9.05 11.99
N HIS A 244 9.86 8.63 10.74
CA HIS A 244 10.99 8.26 9.90
C HIS A 244 10.78 8.56 8.41
N LYS A 245 11.89 8.55 7.66
CA LYS A 245 11.94 8.54 6.20
C LYS A 245 12.70 7.31 5.73
N ILE A 246 12.23 6.69 4.67
CA ILE A 246 12.84 5.51 4.06
C ILE A 246 13.30 5.87 2.66
N PHE A 247 14.46 5.33 2.28
CA PHE A 247 15.10 5.58 1.00
C PHE A 247 15.57 4.28 0.36
N PHE A 248 15.48 4.21 -0.96
CA PHE A 248 16.29 3.32 -1.77
C PHE A 248 17.73 3.80 -1.77
N MET A 249 18.68 2.88 -1.59
CA MET A 249 20.10 3.13 -1.72
C MET A 249 20.57 2.56 -3.07
N VAL A 250 20.94 3.44 -4.00
CA VAL A 250 21.43 3.06 -5.34
C VAL A 250 22.70 3.85 -5.63
N ASP A 251 23.80 3.15 -5.93
CA ASP A 251 25.13 3.74 -6.13
C ASP A 251 25.53 4.71 -5.00
N GLY A 252 25.28 4.32 -3.74
CA GLY A 252 25.55 5.14 -2.56
C GLY A 252 24.61 6.34 -2.34
N LYS A 253 23.70 6.63 -3.29
CA LYS A 253 22.78 7.76 -3.21
C LYS A 253 21.41 7.34 -2.65
N LYS A 254 20.84 8.19 -1.80
CA LYS A 254 19.48 8.05 -1.27
C LYS A 254 18.47 8.51 -2.33
N ARG A 255 17.43 7.72 -2.56
CA ARG A 255 16.31 8.05 -3.46
C ARG A 255 14.99 7.69 -2.80
N GLU A 256 13.97 8.54 -2.96
CA GLU A 256 12.60 8.23 -2.53
C GLU A 256 11.83 7.46 -3.61
N THR A 257 12.19 7.69 -4.88
CA THR A 257 11.63 7.04 -6.06
C THR A 257 12.70 6.25 -6.80
N LEU A 258 12.33 5.08 -7.30
CA LEU A 258 13.17 4.20 -8.09
C LEU A 258 12.41 3.74 -9.35
N ASN A 259 13.01 3.94 -10.52
CA ASN A 259 12.55 3.28 -11.75
C ASN A 259 13.05 1.83 -11.74
N LEU A 260 12.16 0.87 -11.51
CA LEU A 260 12.52 -0.54 -11.39
C LEU A 260 12.95 -1.16 -12.72
N ASN A 261 12.42 -0.68 -13.84
CA ASN A 261 12.84 -1.13 -15.16
C ASN A 261 14.29 -0.73 -15.45
N GLU A 262 14.68 0.52 -15.16
CA GLU A 262 16.07 0.97 -15.29
C GLU A 262 17.00 0.25 -14.31
N TYR A 263 16.56 0.08 -13.05
CA TYR A 263 17.32 -0.68 -12.06
C TYR A 263 17.57 -2.12 -12.55
N TYR A 264 16.53 -2.81 -13.02
CA TYR A 264 16.65 -4.18 -13.51
C TYR A 264 17.57 -4.28 -14.74
N LYS A 265 17.49 -3.33 -15.68
CA LYS A 265 18.41 -3.29 -16.84
C LYS A 265 19.87 -3.15 -16.42
N LYS A 266 20.16 -2.32 -15.41
CA LYS A 266 21.54 -2.05 -14.96
C LYS A 266 22.09 -3.11 -14.00
N TYR A 267 21.25 -3.66 -13.12
CA TYR A 267 21.68 -4.51 -12.01
C TYR A 267 21.07 -5.92 -12.01
N GLY A 268 20.14 -6.22 -12.91
CA GLY A 268 19.40 -7.49 -12.94
C GLY A 268 18.59 -7.72 -11.68
N LYS A 269 18.70 -8.94 -11.12
CA LYS A 269 18.01 -9.37 -9.89
C LYS A 269 18.79 -9.06 -8.59
N LYS A 270 19.79 -8.16 -8.64
CA LYS A 270 20.51 -7.73 -7.43
C LYS A 270 19.55 -7.13 -6.40
N LYS A 271 19.90 -7.27 -5.11
CA LYS A 271 19.06 -6.79 -4.00
C LYS A 271 19.04 -5.27 -3.97
N ILE A 272 17.84 -4.68 -3.88
CA ILE A 272 17.66 -3.25 -3.63
C ILE A 272 17.81 -3.01 -2.13
N VAL A 273 18.77 -2.17 -1.74
CA VAL A 273 18.99 -1.83 -0.32
C VAL A 273 18.05 -0.69 0.09
N LEU A 274 17.36 -0.86 1.21
CA LEU A 274 16.58 0.17 1.87
C LEU A 274 17.30 0.68 3.10
N LYS A 275 17.17 1.98 3.34
CA LYS A 275 17.69 2.67 4.52
C LYS A 275 16.60 3.52 5.16
N VAL A 276 16.54 3.50 6.49
CA VAL A 276 15.63 4.35 7.27
C VAL A 276 16.41 5.37 8.10
N VAL A 277 15.86 6.57 8.19
CA VAL A 277 16.40 7.64 9.04
C VAL A 277 15.26 8.26 9.84
N ARG A 278 15.55 8.71 11.06
CA ARG A 278 14.59 9.51 11.83
C ARG A 278 14.34 10.84 11.14
N ARG A 279 13.11 11.33 11.23
CA ARG A 279 12.75 12.70 10.80
C ARG A 279 12.44 13.58 12.00
N LYS A 280 12.68 14.88 11.86
CA LYS A 280 12.43 15.87 12.93
C LYS A 280 11.01 16.42 12.93
N LYS A 281 10.39 16.56 11.75
CA LYS A 281 9.05 17.14 11.58
C LYS A 281 8.09 16.10 11.00
N PRO A 282 6.82 16.02 11.46
CA PRO A 282 5.82 15.17 10.86
C PRO A 282 5.63 15.45 9.35
N PRO A 283 5.32 14.45 8.51
CA PRO A 283 4.96 14.70 7.12
C PRO A 283 3.56 15.32 6.96
N CYS A 284 3.24 15.77 5.75
CA CYS A 284 1.95 16.37 5.43
C CYS A 284 0.75 15.46 5.68
N GLY A 285 0.83 14.15 5.39
CA GLY A 285 -0.25 13.20 5.70
C GLY A 285 -0.46 12.96 7.20
N CYS A 286 0.49 13.43 8.02
CA CYS A 286 0.44 13.43 9.48
C CYS A 286 0.05 14.78 10.10
N LEU A 287 -0.39 15.73 9.28
CA LEU A 287 -0.79 17.08 9.69
C LEU A 287 -2.24 17.35 9.24
N PRO A 288 -2.92 18.31 9.89
CA PRO A 288 -4.20 18.80 9.39
C PRO A 288 -4.09 19.26 7.93
N PRO A 289 -5.14 19.05 7.11
CA PRO A 289 -5.21 19.64 5.78
C PRO A 289 -5.02 21.16 5.89
N LYS A 290 -4.27 21.75 4.96
CA LYS A 290 -4.19 23.22 4.89
C LYS A 290 -5.59 23.75 4.62
N ALA A 291 -6.05 24.72 5.42
CA ALA A 291 -7.31 25.40 5.16
C ALA A 291 -7.31 25.92 3.71
N LYS A 292 -8.35 25.60 2.94
CA LYS A 292 -8.56 26.22 1.63
C LYS A 292 -8.80 27.71 1.92
N LYS A 293 -7.88 28.58 1.48
CA LYS A 293 -8.17 30.02 1.44
C LYS A 293 -9.31 30.17 0.42
N HIS A 294 -10.48 30.54 0.91
CA HIS A 294 -11.58 31.00 0.08
C HIS A 294 -11.27 32.41 -0.42
#